data_AF-A0A1G5B5F1-F1
#
_entry.id   AF-A0A1G5B5F1-F1
#
_cell.length_a   1.000
_cell.length_b   1.000
_cell.length_c   1.000
_cell.angle_alpha   90.00
_cell.angle_beta   90.00
_cell.angle_gamma   90.00
#
_symmetry.space_group_name_H-M   'P 1'
#
loop_
_entity.id
_entity.type
_entity.pdbx_description
1 polymer ?
#
loop_
_entity_poly.entity_id
_entity_poly.type
_entity_poly.pdbx_seq_one_letter_code
_entity_poly.pdbx_strand_id
1 'polypeptide(L)'
;MNYYERYCGDYQRDTAHLSLAEHGAYTMLLDTYFSVEKPLPKELPALFRVCRAMTRVEQHAVKAVADQFFPVSEIDGLRHNARADREIAKARPKIEAARINGRKGGRPSKEREAGNEDRNEMPQKPPGLFAGSENPTVEMTHQATGTEPGGKAHQHQHQHQFHKDLESIHTQTSYSTEKEKCICDPLPARESMVRTYHGNGVAVPVPPGVAGACCKSMTRHGVKACNPHHPTLLALLRAGAVEEEFVQAARSAATKGKANFAYVIGTVKRQREEAAKLVLHQGRMPNRQELLEASNKAATQGWLPPELRGRESEEPRSGENQHANP
;
A
#
# COMPACT_ATOMS: atom_id res chain seq x y z
N MET A 1 9.03 -8.46 13.92
CA MET A 1 7.87 -8.76 13.05
C MET A 1 7.90 -10.24 12.74
N ASN A 2 6.78 -10.97 12.80
CA ASN A 2 6.81 -12.45 12.67
C ASN A 2 6.77 -12.95 11.21
N TYR A 3 6.52 -12.06 10.24
CA TYR A 3 6.36 -12.41 8.83
C TYR A 3 6.78 -11.23 7.95
N TYR A 4 7.52 -11.49 6.88
CA TYR A 4 7.81 -10.50 5.83
C TYR A 4 7.60 -11.11 4.45
N GLU A 5 7.21 -10.28 3.48
CA GLU A 5 7.00 -10.71 2.11
C GLU A 5 8.35 -10.88 1.39
N ARG A 6 8.65 -12.10 0.96
CA ARG A 6 9.87 -12.43 0.22
C ARG A 6 9.55 -12.61 -1.26
N TYR A 7 9.72 -11.55 -2.04
CA TYR A 7 9.57 -11.61 -3.50
C TYR A 7 10.70 -12.43 -4.14
N CYS A 8 10.39 -13.65 -4.59
CA CYS A 8 11.38 -14.59 -5.13
C CYS A 8 12.13 -14.05 -6.34
N GLY A 9 11.47 -13.35 -7.26
CA GLY A 9 12.09 -12.81 -8.47
C GLY A 9 13.16 -11.76 -8.19
N ASP A 10 12.83 -10.77 -7.34
CA ASP A 10 13.79 -9.73 -6.94
C ASP A 10 14.91 -10.32 -6.09
N TYR A 11 14.56 -11.21 -5.16
CA TYR A 11 15.53 -11.92 -4.35
C TYR A 11 16.54 -12.69 -5.22
N GLN A 12 16.07 -13.45 -6.20
CA GLN A 12 16.94 -14.23 -7.09
C GLN A 12 17.80 -13.31 -7.95
N ARG A 13 17.25 -12.22 -8.49
CA ARG A 13 18.00 -11.22 -9.27
C ARG A 13 19.17 -10.64 -8.47
N ASP A 14 18.93 -10.27 -7.22
CA ASP A 14 19.90 -9.57 -6.38
C ASP A 14 20.90 -10.50 -5.67
N THR A 15 20.61 -11.80 -5.61
CA THR A 15 21.45 -12.79 -4.89
C THR A 15 22.02 -13.89 -5.77
N ALA A 16 21.76 -13.87 -7.09
CA ALA A 16 22.19 -14.92 -8.02
C ALA A 16 23.73 -15.10 -8.10
N HIS A 17 24.50 -14.03 -7.85
CA HIS A 17 25.96 -14.07 -7.89
C HIS A 17 26.60 -14.56 -6.58
N LEU A 18 25.82 -14.76 -5.52
CA LEU A 18 26.33 -15.17 -4.23
C LEU A 18 26.64 -16.66 -4.21
N SER A 19 27.77 -17.01 -3.60
CA SER A 19 28.07 -18.40 -3.23
C SER A 19 27.08 -18.91 -2.18
N LEU A 20 27.00 -20.23 -1.98
CA LEU A 20 26.11 -20.82 -0.99
C LEU A 20 26.36 -20.29 0.44
N ALA A 21 27.63 -20.07 0.80
CA ALA A 21 27.99 -19.51 2.11
C ALA A 21 27.53 -18.06 2.26
N GLU A 22 27.71 -17.23 1.24
CA GLU A 22 27.25 -15.84 1.22
C GLU A 22 25.73 -15.74 1.21
N HIS A 23 25.06 -16.60 0.45
CA HIS A 23 23.61 -16.67 0.38
C HIS A 23 23.00 -17.06 1.74
N GLY A 24 23.61 -18.03 2.43
CA GLY A 24 23.24 -18.40 3.80
C GLY A 24 23.43 -17.23 4.76
N ALA A 25 24.59 -16.56 4.71
CA ALA A 25 24.86 -15.38 5.53
C ALA A 25 23.84 -14.25 5.28
N TYR A 26 23.55 -13.93 4.01
CA TYR A 26 22.57 -12.91 3.64
C TYR A 26 21.20 -13.20 4.23
N THR A 27 20.75 -14.46 4.12
CA THR A 27 19.44 -14.87 4.63
C THR A 27 19.39 -14.76 6.15
N MET A 28 20.42 -15.22 6.88
CA MET A 28 20.47 -15.12 8.34
C MET A 28 20.50 -13.67 8.84
N LEU A 29 21.27 -12.79 8.18
CA LEU A 29 21.30 -11.36 8.52
C LEU A 29 19.94 -10.71 8.26
N LEU A 30 19.31 -11.00 7.13
CA LEU A 30 18.01 -10.46 6.76
C LEU A 30 16.91 -10.92 7.71
N ASP A 31 16.88 -12.21 8.06
CA ASP A 31 15.91 -12.77 9.00
C ASP A 31 16.08 -12.14 10.39
N THR A 32 17.32 -11.96 10.85
CA THR A 32 17.61 -11.27 12.11
C THR A 32 17.12 -9.82 12.06
N TYR A 33 17.35 -9.13 10.94
CA TYR A 33 16.92 -7.75 10.72
C TYR A 33 15.40 -7.60 10.86
N PHE A 34 14.61 -8.47 10.21
CA PHE A 34 13.14 -8.42 10.29
C PHE A 34 12.60 -8.94 11.63
N SER A 35 13.28 -9.89 12.25
CA SER A 35 12.90 -10.42 13.56
C SER A 35 13.01 -9.33 14.64
N VAL A 36 14.17 -8.65 14.70
CA VAL A 36 14.44 -7.64 15.72
C VAL A 36 13.88 -6.26 15.34
N GLU A 37 13.64 -6.01 14.04
CA GLU A 37 13.24 -4.72 13.47
C GLU A 37 14.19 -3.57 13.82
N LYS A 38 15.46 -3.90 14.04
CA LYS A 38 16.54 -2.96 14.37
C LYS A 38 17.71 -3.17 13.42
N PRO A 39 18.47 -2.11 13.10
CA PRO A 39 19.67 -2.23 12.31
C PRO A 39 20.71 -3.12 12.98
N LEU A 40 21.56 -3.72 12.15
CA LEU A 40 22.56 -4.69 12.57
C LEU A 40 23.78 -3.99 13.19
N PRO A 41 24.49 -4.64 14.13
CA PRO A 41 25.73 -4.09 14.68
C PRO A 41 26.79 -3.93 13.59
N LYS A 42 27.60 -2.87 13.68
CA LYS A 42 28.77 -2.64 12.81
C LYS A 42 29.83 -3.71 12.95
N GLU A 43 30.02 -4.20 14.19
CA GLU A 43 31.10 -5.10 14.57
C GLU A 43 30.97 -6.48 13.93
N LEU A 44 31.98 -6.86 13.13
CA LEU A 44 32.01 -8.15 12.44
C LEU A 44 31.90 -9.36 13.39
N PRO A 45 32.54 -9.40 14.59
CA PRO A 45 32.38 -10.52 15.52
C PRO A 45 30.93 -10.75 15.97
N ALA A 46 30.13 -9.69 16.04
CA ALA A 46 28.71 -9.83 16.36
C ALA A 46 27.95 -10.47 15.19
N LEU A 47 28.24 -10.06 13.95
CA LEU A 47 27.64 -10.64 12.76
C LEU A 47 28.02 -12.12 12.58
N PHE A 48 29.25 -12.49 12.91
CA PHE A 48 29.70 -13.89 12.86
C PHE A 48 28.90 -14.78 13.82
N ARG A 49 28.61 -14.27 15.03
CA ARG A 49 27.75 -14.98 15.99
C ARG A 49 26.31 -15.11 15.49
N VAL A 50 25.76 -14.06 14.88
CA VAL A 50 24.42 -14.08 14.28
C VAL A 50 24.33 -15.13 13.17
N CYS A 51 25.31 -15.14 12.25
CA CYS A 51 25.34 -16.06 11.12
C CYS A 51 25.89 -17.45 11.46
N ARG A 52 26.31 -17.67 12.72
CA ARG A 52 27.00 -18.90 13.16
C ARG A 52 28.24 -19.24 12.31
N ALA A 53 28.94 -18.22 11.83
CA ALA A 53 30.12 -18.35 10.99
C ALA A 53 31.35 -18.71 11.84
N MET A 54 31.68 -20.00 11.91
CA MET A 54 32.77 -20.51 12.75
C MET A 54 34.09 -20.62 11.99
N THR A 55 34.03 -20.87 10.68
CA THR A 55 35.21 -20.99 9.84
C THR A 55 35.62 -19.64 9.24
N ARG A 56 36.90 -19.51 8.86
CA ARG A 56 37.40 -18.28 8.20
C ARG A 56 36.71 -18.00 6.86
N VAL A 57 36.33 -19.05 6.14
CA VAL A 57 35.62 -18.94 4.86
C VAL A 57 34.22 -18.37 5.08
N GLU A 58 33.48 -18.87 6.07
CA GLU A 58 32.17 -18.33 6.42
C GLU A 58 32.26 -16.89 6.93
N GLN A 59 33.26 -16.58 7.77
CA GLN A 59 33.48 -15.22 8.26
C GLN A 59 33.76 -14.24 7.12
N HIS A 60 34.55 -14.66 6.12
CA HIS A 60 34.79 -13.87 4.93
C HIS A 60 33.50 -13.63 4.13
N ALA A 61 32.69 -14.68 3.93
CA ALA A 61 31.38 -14.58 3.27
C ALA A 61 30.44 -13.61 4.00
N VAL A 62 30.34 -13.69 5.33
CA VAL A 62 29.55 -12.76 6.14
C VAL A 62 30.03 -11.33 5.97
N LYS A 63 31.35 -11.10 5.98
CA LYS A 63 31.93 -9.77 5.77
C LYS A 63 31.56 -9.22 4.39
N ALA A 64 31.76 -10.00 3.33
CA ALA A 64 31.46 -9.58 1.96
C ALA A 64 29.98 -9.19 1.79
N VAL A 65 29.08 -10.02 2.31
CA VAL A 65 27.63 -9.77 2.28
C VAL A 65 27.25 -8.55 3.12
N ALA A 66 27.81 -8.42 4.32
CA ALA A 66 27.53 -7.28 5.19
C ALA A 66 27.96 -5.98 4.51
N ASP A 67 29.14 -5.94 3.89
CA ASP A 67 29.64 -4.75 3.20
C ASP A 67 28.81 -4.40 1.95
N GLN A 68 28.32 -5.41 1.21
CA GLN A 68 27.51 -5.18 0.00
C GLN A 68 26.06 -4.77 0.30
N PHE A 69 25.36 -5.53 1.16
CA PHE A 69 23.91 -5.41 1.34
C PHE A 69 23.50 -4.65 2.60
N PHE A 70 24.43 -4.47 3.53
CA PHE A 70 24.19 -3.84 4.81
C PHE A 70 25.24 -2.74 5.11
N PRO A 71 25.29 -1.67 4.29
CA PRO A 71 26.22 -0.57 4.50
C PRO A 71 26.03 0.06 5.88
N VAL A 72 27.14 0.56 6.44
CA VAL A 72 27.13 1.29 7.71
C VAL A 72 26.59 2.69 7.44
N SER A 73 25.54 3.08 8.16
CA SER A 73 24.98 4.42 8.13
C SER A 73 25.88 5.37 8.92
N GLU A 74 26.12 6.56 8.38
CA GLU A 74 26.95 7.60 9.03
C GLU A 74 26.25 8.24 10.23
N ILE A 75 24.92 8.10 10.33
CA ILE A 75 24.11 8.80 11.33
C ILE A 75 24.13 8.06 12.66
N ASP A 76 23.86 6.75 12.64
CA ASP A 76 23.75 5.91 13.82
C ASP A 76 24.91 4.91 13.97
N GLY A 77 25.78 4.82 12.95
CA GLY A 77 26.93 3.92 12.96
C GLY A 77 26.56 2.44 12.86
N LEU A 78 25.32 2.12 12.50
CA LEU A 78 24.82 0.74 12.40
C LEU A 78 24.63 0.34 10.93
N ARG A 79 24.44 -0.96 10.70
CA ARG A 79 24.31 -1.54 9.36
C ARG A 79 22.85 -1.63 8.94
N HIS A 80 22.54 -1.04 7.79
CA HIS A 80 21.18 -0.87 7.28
C HIS A 80 20.95 -1.56 5.96
N ASN A 81 19.73 -2.05 5.74
CA ASN A 81 19.29 -2.49 4.42
C ASN A 81 18.12 -1.62 3.95
N ALA A 82 18.35 -0.86 2.88
CA ALA A 82 17.38 0.11 2.37
C ALA A 82 16.02 -0.51 2.00
N ARG A 83 15.99 -1.75 1.51
CA ARG A 83 14.74 -2.45 1.23
C ARG A 83 14.03 -2.83 2.53
N ALA A 84 14.75 -3.42 3.47
CA ALA A 84 14.18 -3.84 4.74
C ALA A 84 13.60 -2.65 5.53
N ASP A 85 14.31 -1.53 5.56
CA ASP A 85 13.85 -0.31 6.26
C ASP A 85 12.55 0.24 5.69
N ARG A 86 12.41 0.25 4.35
CA ARG A 86 11.16 0.67 3.70
C ARG A 86 9.99 -0.26 4.04
N GLU A 87 10.21 -1.57 4.02
CA GLU A 87 9.17 -2.54 4.34
C GLU A 87 8.75 -2.47 5.81
N ILE A 88 9.72 -2.34 6.73
CA ILE A 88 9.44 -2.15 8.15
C ILE A 88 8.65 -0.85 8.38
N ALA A 89 9.06 0.26 7.77
CA ALA A 89 8.33 1.54 7.88
C ALA A 89 6.89 1.43 7.38
N LYS A 90 6.66 0.71 6.29
CA LYS A 90 5.33 0.46 5.71
C LYS A 90 4.47 -0.48 6.56
N ALA A 91 5.08 -1.47 7.21
CA ALA A 91 4.39 -2.46 8.02
C ALA A 91 4.02 -1.95 9.43
N ARG A 92 4.88 -1.14 10.05
CA ARG A 92 4.71 -0.58 11.41
C ARG A 92 3.31 0.00 11.69
N PRO A 93 2.74 0.89 10.86
CA PRO A 93 1.42 1.46 11.16
C PRO A 93 0.30 0.42 11.13
N LYS A 94 0.39 -0.58 10.24
CA LYS A 94 -0.61 -1.67 10.17
C LYS A 94 -0.53 -2.57 11.40
N ILE A 95 0.69 -2.90 11.83
CA ILE A 95 0.93 -3.71 13.03
C ILE A 95 0.41 -2.98 14.26
N GLU A 96 0.71 -1.68 14.39
CA GLU A 96 0.27 -0.90 15.55
C GLU A 96 -1.25 -0.72 15.57
N ALA A 97 -1.89 -0.46 14.43
CA ALA A 97 -3.35 -0.40 14.33
C ALA A 97 -3.99 -1.74 14.73
N ALA A 98 -3.46 -2.86 14.23
CA ALA A 98 -3.92 -4.20 14.60
C ALA A 98 -3.71 -4.47 16.09
N ARG A 99 -2.60 -4.03 16.68
CA ARG A 99 -2.30 -4.16 18.11
C ARG A 99 -3.29 -3.37 18.96
N ILE A 100 -3.58 -2.11 18.60
CA ILE A 100 -4.56 -1.26 19.28
C ILE A 100 -5.95 -1.88 19.19
N ASN A 101 -6.36 -2.34 18.01
CA ASN A 101 -7.65 -2.99 17.81
C ASN A 101 -7.75 -4.32 18.60
N GLY A 102 -6.68 -5.12 18.63
CA GLY A 102 -6.59 -6.33 19.44
C GLY A 102 -6.72 -6.04 20.93
N ARG A 103 -6.09 -4.98 21.44
CA ARG A 103 -6.21 -4.53 22.83
C ARG A 103 -7.64 -4.09 23.19
N LYS A 104 -8.37 -3.51 22.23
CA LYS A 104 -9.78 -3.11 22.40
C LYS A 104 -10.76 -4.30 22.35
N GLY A 105 -10.27 -5.51 22.08
CA GLY A 105 -11.07 -6.70 21.90
C GLY A 105 -11.46 -6.88 20.44
N GLY A 106 -10.98 -7.95 19.81
CA GLY A 106 -11.32 -8.29 18.42
C GLY A 106 -12.71 -8.92 18.26
N ARG A 107 -13.37 -9.25 19.37
CA ARG A 107 -14.72 -9.79 19.37
C ARG A 107 -15.71 -8.62 19.47
N PRO A 108 -16.60 -8.42 18.49
CA PRO A 108 -17.68 -7.46 18.66
C PRO A 108 -18.45 -7.83 19.93
N SER A 109 -18.58 -6.87 20.85
CA SER A 109 -19.42 -7.06 22.03
C SER A 109 -20.82 -7.37 21.52
N LYS A 110 -21.36 -8.52 21.91
CA LYS A 110 -22.77 -8.82 21.68
C LYS A 110 -23.52 -7.87 22.60
N GLU A 111 -23.89 -6.70 22.10
CA GLU A 111 -24.86 -5.84 22.77
C GLU A 111 -26.07 -6.72 23.06
N ARG A 112 -26.30 -6.98 24.35
CA ARG A 112 -27.54 -7.57 24.81
C ARG A 112 -28.58 -6.51 24.49
N GLU A 113 -29.40 -6.77 23.46
CA GLU A 113 -30.62 -6.02 23.23
C GLU A 113 -31.38 -6.00 24.56
N ALA A 114 -31.45 -4.82 25.18
CA ALA A 114 -32.29 -4.57 26.34
C ALA A 114 -33.74 -4.54 25.85
N GLY A 115 -34.30 -5.72 25.56
CA GLY A 115 -35.73 -5.95 25.48
C GLY A 115 -36.21 -6.36 26.87
N ASN A 116 -37.02 -5.52 27.49
CA ASN A 116 -37.88 -5.92 28.60
C ASN A 116 -38.73 -7.11 28.16
N GLU A 117 -38.62 -8.24 28.85
CA GLU A 117 -39.77 -9.09 29.13
C GLU A 117 -39.51 -9.93 30.38
N ASP A 118 -40.45 -9.80 31.29
CA ASP A 118 -40.61 -10.48 32.56
C ASP A 118 -40.71 -12.00 32.33
N ARG A 119 -39.75 -12.77 32.82
CA ARG A 119 -39.91 -14.19 33.15
C ARG A 119 -38.82 -14.65 34.11
N ASN A 120 -39.25 -14.73 35.37
CA ASN A 120 -38.70 -15.54 36.42
C ASN A 120 -38.44 -16.98 35.92
N GLU A 121 -37.18 -17.35 35.64
CA GLU A 121 -36.76 -18.75 35.56
C GLU A 121 -35.24 -18.87 35.78
N MET A 122 -34.90 -19.50 36.90
CA MET A 122 -33.57 -19.71 37.46
C MET A 122 -32.94 -20.98 36.85
N PRO A 123 -31.74 -20.93 36.24
CA PRO A 123 -31.00 -22.15 35.93
C PRO A 123 -30.21 -22.56 37.18
N GLN A 124 -30.61 -23.66 37.81
CA GLN A 124 -29.88 -24.26 38.92
C GLN A 124 -28.48 -24.71 38.47
N LYS A 125 -27.46 -24.21 39.17
CA LYS A 125 -26.08 -24.67 39.11
C LYS A 125 -25.96 -25.98 39.93
N PRO A 126 -25.47 -27.11 39.38
CA PRO A 126 -25.18 -28.27 40.21
C PRO A 126 -23.93 -28.03 41.08
N PRO A 127 -23.91 -28.61 42.30
CA PRO A 127 -22.98 -28.25 43.35
C PRO A 127 -21.63 -28.97 43.19
N GLY A 128 -20.55 -28.28 43.55
CA GLY A 128 -19.20 -28.85 43.53
C GLY A 128 -18.26 -28.10 44.46
N LEU A 129 -18.42 -28.41 45.76
CA LEU A 129 -17.42 -28.45 46.84
C LEU A 129 -16.48 -27.24 47.02
N PHE A 130 -16.76 -26.47 48.08
CA PHE A 130 -15.77 -25.67 48.81
C PHE A 130 -15.50 -26.31 50.18
N ALA A 131 -14.22 -26.53 50.48
CA ALA A 131 -13.54 -26.51 51.79
C ALA A 131 -12.12 -27.08 51.51
N GLY A 132 -10.98 -26.40 51.66
CA GLY A 132 -10.59 -25.33 52.57
C GLY A 132 -9.66 -25.93 53.63
N SER A 133 -8.34 -25.71 53.54
CA SER A 133 -7.39 -25.73 54.67
C SER A 133 -5.95 -25.38 54.22
N GLU A 134 -5.44 -24.35 54.90
CA GLU A 134 -4.12 -23.72 55.11
C GLU A 134 -2.75 -24.19 54.51
N ASN A 135 -1.92 -23.16 54.25
CA ASN A 135 -0.47 -23.08 53.92
C ASN A 135 0.45 -23.53 55.10
N PRO A 136 1.82 -23.68 55.04
CA PRO A 136 2.81 -22.96 54.18
C PRO A 136 4.15 -23.67 53.75
N THR A 137 4.88 -22.99 52.84
CA THR A 137 6.35 -22.89 52.57
C THR A 137 7.34 -24.01 52.93
N VAL A 138 8.10 -24.58 51.95
CA VAL A 138 9.59 -24.74 51.96
C VAL A 138 10.18 -25.15 50.58
N GLU A 139 11.49 -24.96 50.46
CA GLU A 139 12.42 -25.03 49.31
C GLU A 139 12.80 -26.44 48.76
N MET A 140 13.58 -26.40 47.66
CA MET A 140 14.56 -27.39 47.13
C MET A 140 14.13 -28.51 46.16
N THR A 141 14.58 -28.31 44.90
CA THR A 141 15.48 -29.15 44.07
C THR A 141 15.20 -30.66 43.79
N HIS A 142 15.40 -31.00 42.51
CA HIS A 142 15.86 -32.27 41.88
C HIS A 142 14.86 -33.15 41.09
N GLN A 143 15.13 -33.18 39.77
CA GLN A 143 15.22 -34.32 38.83
C GLN A 143 14.11 -35.39 38.68
N ALA A 144 13.65 -35.47 37.42
CA ALA A 144 13.46 -36.66 36.58
C ALA A 144 12.46 -37.76 36.99
N THR A 145 11.42 -37.94 36.17
CA THR A 145 11.28 -39.05 35.20
C THR A 145 9.93 -38.93 34.49
N GLY A 146 9.89 -39.31 33.21
CA GLY A 146 8.82 -38.96 32.28
C GLY A 146 7.60 -39.86 32.31
N THR A 147 6.57 -39.45 31.56
CA THR A 147 5.56 -40.29 30.90
C THR A 147 4.83 -39.40 29.89
N GLU A 148 4.84 -39.78 28.60
CA GLU A 148 3.98 -39.21 27.54
C GLU A 148 2.50 -39.56 27.82
N PRO A 149 1.52 -38.72 27.40
CA PRO A 149 0.88 -39.01 26.11
C PRO A 149 0.37 -37.78 25.32
N GLY A 150 0.66 -37.79 24.02
CA GLY A 150 -0.31 -37.68 22.90
C GLY A 150 -1.35 -36.54 22.85
N GLY A 151 -1.32 -35.73 21.77
CA GLY A 151 -2.48 -34.88 21.47
C GLY A 151 -2.42 -33.84 20.34
N LYS A 152 -2.06 -34.24 19.11
CA LYS A 152 -2.51 -33.68 17.81
C LYS A 152 -2.30 -32.18 17.51
N ALA A 153 -1.23 -31.90 16.76
CA ALA A 153 -1.10 -30.72 15.91
C ALA A 153 -1.92 -30.90 14.61
N HIS A 154 -2.73 -29.90 14.24
CA HIS A 154 -3.42 -29.84 12.94
C HIS A 154 -2.49 -29.19 11.90
N GLN A 155 -1.97 -30.01 10.98
CA GLN A 155 -1.46 -29.57 9.67
C GLN A 155 -2.65 -29.22 8.78
N HIS A 156 -2.73 -27.99 8.29
CA HIS A 156 -3.53 -27.66 7.12
C HIS A 156 -2.65 -27.73 5.87
N GLN A 157 -2.75 -28.84 5.15
CA GLN A 157 -2.31 -28.97 3.76
C GLN A 157 -3.36 -28.33 2.85
N HIS A 158 -2.94 -27.42 1.97
CA HIS A 158 -3.70 -27.07 0.78
C HIS A 158 -3.00 -27.67 -0.44
N GLN A 159 -3.58 -28.74 -0.97
CA GLN A 159 -3.37 -29.21 -2.35
C GLN A 159 -4.33 -28.45 -3.27
N HIS A 160 -3.82 -27.91 -4.37
CA HIS A 160 -4.53 -27.77 -5.66
C HIS A 160 -3.44 -27.67 -6.74
N GLN A 161 -3.12 -28.80 -7.37
CA GLN A 161 -3.60 -29.23 -8.69
C GLN A 161 -3.07 -28.36 -9.84
N PHE A 162 -1.94 -28.84 -10.37
CA PHE A 162 -1.42 -28.53 -11.68
C PHE A 162 -2.40 -29.03 -12.76
N HIS A 163 -2.90 -28.13 -13.60
CA HIS A 163 -3.33 -28.48 -14.95
C HIS A 163 -2.19 -28.16 -15.90
N LYS A 164 -1.60 -29.22 -16.46
CA LYS A 164 -0.83 -29.18 -17.71
C LYS A 164 -1.86 -29.07 -18.84
N ASP A 165 -1.63 -28.16 -19.78
CA ASP A 165 -1.89 -28.41 -21.19
C ASP A 165 -0.97 -27.49 -22.01
N LEU A 166 -0.23 -28.13 -22.91
CA LEU A 166 0.86 -27.59 -23.70
C LEU A 166 0.69 -28.11 -25.12
N GLU A 167 0.12 -27.31 -26.02
CA GLU A 167 0.23 -27.43 -27.48
C GLU A 167 0.22 -25.98 -28.04
N SER A 168 1.34 -25.39 -28.47
CA SER A 168 2.09 -25.62 -29.71
C SER A 168 1.30 -25.40 -31.00
N ILE A 169 1.20 -24.15 -31.46
CA ILE A 169 1.15 -23.85 -32.91
C ILE A 169 2.05 -22.64 -33.21
N HIS A 170 3.02 -22.86 -34.08
CA HIS A 170 3.99 -21.92 -34.64
C HIS A 170 3.57 -21.58 -36.08
N THR A 171 4.01 -20.40 -36.56
CA THR A 171 3.96 -19.89 -37.95
C THR A 171 2.58 -19.37 -38.42
N GLN A 172 2.43 -18.25 -39.13
CA GLN A 172 3.30 -17.71 -40.17
C GLN A 172 2.98 -16.22 -40.44
N THR A 173 4.04 -15.43 -40.58
CA THR A 173 4.05 -14.10 -41.20
C THR A 173 3.61 -14.19 -42.66
N SER A 174 2.72 -13.29 -43.10
CA SER A 174 2.65 -12.89 -44.51
C SER A 174 2.30 -11.40 -44.61
N TYR A 175 3.18 -10.68 -45.28
CA TYR A 175 2.93 -9.36 -45.86
C TYR A 175 2.05 -9.55 -47.10
N SER A 176 1.10 -8.66 -47.32
CA SER A 176 0.71 -8.24 -48.67
C SER A 176 0.19 -6.81 -48.66
N THR A 177 0.84 -6.06 -49.54
CA THR A 177 0.61 -4.69 -49.98
C THR A 177 -0.61 -4.58 -50.88
N GLU A 178 -1.32 -3.44 -50.83
CA GLU A 178 -1.96 -2.69 -51.93
C GLU A 178 -2.67 -1.46 -51.30
N LYS A 179 -2.17 -0.22 -51.46
CA LYS A 179 -2.53 0.79 -52.50
C LYS A 179 -4.04 0.83 -52.83
N GLU A 180 -4.76 1.94 -52.96
CA GLU A 180 -4.58 3.39 -52.86
C GLU A 180 -6.00 3.97 -53.10
N LYS A 181 -6.42 5.02 -52.38
CA LYS A 181 -7.00 6.27 -52.93
C LYS A 181 -7.75 7.11 -51.87
N CYS A 182 -7.17 8.28 -51.59
CA CYS A 182 -7.88 9.47 -51.13
C CYS A 182 -8.63 10.10 -52.31
N ILE A 183 -9.90 10.48 -52.12
CA ILE A 183 -10.51 11.69 -52.70
C ILE A 183 -11.48 12.28 -51.67
N CYS A 184 -11.46 13.60 -51.60
CA CYS A 184 -12.02 14.54 -50.63
C CYS A 184 -13.55 14.76 -50.81
N ASP A 185 -14.23 15.06 -49.69
CA ASP A 185 -15.34 16.02 -49.41
C ASP A 185 -16.31 16.48 -50.53
N PRO A 186 -17.60 16.78 -50.23
CA PRO A 186 -18.04 17.55 -49.05
C PRO A 186 -19.38 17.17 -48.35
N LEU A 187 -19.52 17.77 -47.15
CA LEU A 187 -20.64 17.86 -46.19
C LEU A 187 -22.07 17.96 -46.76
N PRO A 188 -23.10 17.64 -45.94
CA PRO A 188 -23.90 18.73 -45.37
C PRO A 188 -24.33 18.60 -43.88
N ALA A 189 -24.45 19.80 -43.27
CA ALA A 189 -25.35 20.26 -42.19
C ALA A 189 -25.50 19.40 -40.91
N ARG A 190 -24.84 19.75 -39.79
CA ARG A 190 -25.23 20.76 -38.78
C ARG A 190 -26.62 20.51 -38.18
N GLU A 191 -26.66 19.84 -37.02
CA GLU A 191 -27.65 20.13 -35.99
C GLU A 191 -27.15 19.81 -34.57
N SER A 192 -27.25 20.84 -33.72
CA SER A 192 -27.24 20.87 -32.26
C SER A 192 -25.99 20.44 -31.48
N MET A 193 -25.05 21.38 -31.37
CA MET A 193 -24.01 21.41 -30.33
C MET A 193 -24.63 21.69 -28.95
N VAL A 194 -24.61 20.71 -28.04
CA VAL A 194 -24.73 20.99 -26.60
C VAL A 194 -23.34 21.38 -26.10
N ARG A 195 -23.12 22.69 -25.94
CA ARG A 195 -21.94 23.27 -25.29
C ARG A 195 -21.86 22.76 -23.84
N THR A 196 -20.93 21.88 -23.53
CA THR A 196 -20.46 21.71 -22.14
C THR A 196 -19.32 22.67 -21.87
N TYR A 197 -19.68 23.78 -21.22
CA TYR A 197 -18.75 24.76 -20.68
C TYR A 197 -17.77 24.07 -19.73
N HIS A 198 -16.49 24.08 -20.07
CA HIS A 198 -15.41 23.91 -19.09
C HIS A 198 -15.24 25.27 -18.42
N GLY A 199 -15.82 25.42 -17.23
CA GLY A 199 -15.72 26.64 -16.45
C GLY A 199 -15.85 26.31 -14.96
N ASN A 200 -14.76 26.56 -14.23
CA ASN A 200 -14.61 26.76 -12.79
C ASN A 200 -15.54 26.00 -11.84
N GLY A 201 -14.91 25.21 -10.96
CA GLY A 201 -15.51 24.41 -9.89
C GLY A 201 -16.38 25.21 -8.92
N VAL A 202 -17.64 25.41 -9.30
CA VAL A 202 -18.74 25.68 -8.40
C VAL A 202 -19.52 24.38 -8.28
N ALA A 203 -19.64 23.86 -7.05
CA ALA A 203 -20.36 22.62 -6.76
C ALA A 203 -21.84 22.79 -7.14
N VAL A 204 -22.22 22.34 -8.34
CA VAL A 204 -23.62 22.36 -8.78
C VAL A 204 -24.40 21.34 -7.94
N PRO A 205 -25.50 21.73 -7.28
CA PRO A 205 -26.39 20.79 -6.62
C PRO A 205 -26.90 19.78 -7.65
N VAL A 206 -26.75 18.48 -7.38
CA VAL A 206 -27.34 17.44 -8.23
C VAL A 206 -28.84 17.68 -8.30
N PRO A 207 -29.44 17.86 -9.49
CA PRO A 207 -30.86 18.10 -9.61
C PRO A 207 -31.65 16.98 -8.93
N PRO A 208 -32.70 17.29 -8.16
CA PRO A 208 -33.56 16.27 -7.56
C PRO A 208 -34.10 15.37 -8.68
N GLY A 209 -33.74 14.08 -8.63
CA GLY A 209 -34.15 13.08 -9.63
C GLY A 209 -33.01 12.35 -10.33
N VAL A 210 -31.80 12.94 -10.46
CA VAL A 210 -30.68 12.29 -11.18
C VAL A 210 -30.23 11.00 -10.48
N ALA A 211 -30.09 11.03 -9.16
CA ALA A 211 -29.74 9.84 -8.38
C ALA A 211 -30.83 8.75 -8.46
N GLY A 212 -32.10 9.15 -8.52
CA GLY A 212 -33.23 8.24 -8.69
C GLY A 212 -33.26 7.60 -10.08
N ALA A 213 -33.02 8.38 -11.14
CA ALA A 213 -32.91 7.89 -12.51
C ALA A 213 -31.76 6.88 -12.66
N CYS A 214 -30.58 7.20 -12.12
CA CYS A 214 -29.43 6.29 -12.11
C CYS A 214 -29.75 4.97 -11.37
N CYS A 215 -30.38 5.04 -10.19
CA CYS A 215 -30.84 3.85 -9.47
C CYS A 215 -31.84 3.01 -10.29
N LYS A 216 -32.76 3.65 -11.00
CA LYS A 216 -33.74 2.96 -11.87
C LYS A 216 -33.03 2.24 -13.03
N SER A 217 -32.04 2.87 -13.64
CA SER A 217 -31.27 2.27 -14.74
C SER A 217 -30.39 1.11 -14.27
N MET A 218 -29.73 1.22 -13.11
CA MET A 218 -29.01 0.08 -12.50
C MET A 218 -29.96 -1.09 -12.20
N THR A 219 -31.17 -0.81 -11.70
CA THR A 219 -32.17 -1.84 -11.38
C THR A 219 -32.61 -2.61 -12.62
N ARG A 220 -32.75 -1.95 -13.78
CA ARG A 220 -33.02 -2.61 -15.08
C ARG A 220 -31.94 -3.61 -15.49
N HIS A 221 -30.71 -3.44 -14.99
CA HIS A 221 -29.58 -4.33 -15.25
C HIS A 221 -29.35 -5.35 -14.12
N GLY A 222 -30.37 -5.58 -13.27
CA GLY A 222 -30.37 -6.66 -12.29
C GLY A 222 -29.72 -6.31 -10.95
N VAL A 223 -29.40 -5.03 -10.71
CA VAL A 223 -28.85 -4.57 -9.43
C VAL A 223 -29.95 -4.50 -8.37
N LYS A 224 -29.78 -5.24 -7.28
CA LYS A 224 -30.73 -5.26 -6.15
C LYS A 224 -30.42 -4.16 -5.13
N ALA A 225 -31.47 -3.69 -4.44
CA ALA A 225 -31.40 -2.76 -3.30
C ALA A 225 -30.70 -1.41 -3.60
N CYS A 226 -31.07 -0.74 -4.71
CA CYS A 226 -30.57 0.60 -5.02
C CYS A 226 -31.14 1.65 -4.07
N ASN A 227 -30.28 2.52 -3.54
CA ASN A 227 -30.68 3.64 -2.66
C ASN A 227 -30.28 5.00 -3.29
N PRO A 228 -31.25 5.82 -3.73
CA PRO A 228 -30.99 7.15 -4.29
C PRO A 228 -30.34 8.15 -3.32
N HIS A 229 -30.48 7.96 -2.00
CA HIS A 229 -29.90 8.83 -0.97
C HIS A 229 -28.52 8.36 -0.48
N HIS A 230 -27.91 7.36 -1.13
CA HIS A 230 -26.62 6.84 -0.72
C HIS A 230 -25.51 7.90 -0.86
N PRO A 231 -24.71 8.17 0.19
CA PRO A 231 -23.76 9.29 0.21
C PRO A 231 -22.70 9.18 -0.88
N THR A 232 -22.18 7.99 -1.15
CA THR A 232 -21.17 7.79 -2.21
C THR A 232 -21.74 7.97 -3.61
N LEU A 233 -23.01 7.59 -3.84
CA LEU A 233 -23.66 7.80 -5.14
C LEU A 233 -23.80 9.30 -5.41
N LEU A 234 -24.30 10.04 -4.42
CA LEU A 234 -24.45 11.49 -4.49
C LEU A 234 -23.10 12.20 -4.68
N ALA A 235 -22.05 11.76 -3.99
CA ALA A 235 -20.70 12.31 -4.16
C ALA A 235 -20.15 12.07 -5.57
N LEU A 236 -20.33 10.87 -6.13
CA LEU A 236 -19.89 10.55 -7.49
C LEU A 236 -20.65 11.39 -8.53
N LEU A 237 -21.96 11.54 -8.38
CA LEU A 237 -22.79 12.39 -9.25
C LEU A 237 -22.41 13.88 -9.14
N ARG A 238 -22.15 14.39 -7.93
CA ARG A 238 -21.63 15.75 -7.72
C ARG A 238 -20.27 15.96 -8.37
N ALA A 239 -19.43 14.93 -8.37
CA ALA A 239 -18.16 14.92 -9.06
C ALA A 239 -18.29 14.70 -10.59
N GLY A 240 -19.52 14.69 -11.13
CA GLY A 240 -19.76 14.56 -12.57
C GLY A 240 -19.71 13.14 -13.13
N ALA A 241 -19.91 12.11 -12.30
CA ALA A 241 -20.09 10.74 -12.81
C ALA A 241 -21.39 10.69 -13.64
N VAL A 242 -21.31 10.13 -14.84
CA VAL A 242 -22.46 10.01 -15.75
C VAL A 242 -23.21 8.69 -15.52
N GLU A 243 -24.50 8.65 -15.85
CA GLU A 243 -25.36 7.48 -15.68
C GLU A 243 -24.79 6.21 -16.34
N GLU A 244 -24.19 6.36 -17.53
CA GLU A 244 -23.60 5.25 -18.29
C GLU A 244 -22.46 4.54 -17.53
N GLU A 245 -21.67 5.25 -16.71
CA GLU A 245 -20.61 4.62 -15.89
C GLU A 245 -21.21 3.60 -14.91
N PHE A 246 -22.35 3.94 -14.31
CA PHE A 246 -23.06 3.06 -13.38
C PHE A 246 -23.75 1.91 -14.10
N VAL A 247 -24.33 2.16 -15.27
CA VAL A 247 -24.94 1.12 -16.12
C VAL A 247 -23.90 0.10 -16.56
N GLN A 248 -22.73 0.55 -17.00
CA GLN A 248 -21.65 -0.34 -17.43
C GLN A 248 -21.10 -1.17 -16.26
N ALA A 249 -20.92 -0.54 -15.09
CA ALA A 249 -20.54 -1.26 -13.88
C ALA A 249 -21.60 -2.27 -13.44
N ALA A 250 -22.90 -1.95 -13.58
CA ALA A 250 -24.01 -2.87 -13.32
C ALA A 250 -23.99 -4.08 -14.27
N ARG A 251 -23.78 -3.87 -15.57
CA ARG A 251 -23.63 -4.97 -16.56
C ARG A 251 -22.45 -5.87 -16.22
N SER A 252 -21.29 -5.29 -15.89
CA SER A 252 -20.12 -6.07 -15.48
C SER A 252 -20.39 -6.88 -14.21
N ALA A 253 -21.09 -6.29 -13.23
CA ALA A 253 -21.47 -6.98 -12.00
C ALA A 253 -22.44 -8.15 -12.27
N ALA A 254 -23.38 -8.00 -13.19
CA ALA A 254 -24.31 -9.04 -13.61
C ALA A 254 -23.60 -10.23 -14.24
N THR A 255 -22.65 -10.00 -15.16
CA THR A 255 -21.86 -11.10 -15.78
C THR A 255 -21.07 -11.92 -14.77
N LYS A 256 -20.69 -11.31 -13.63
CA LYS A 256 -19.94 -11.95 -12.55
C LYS A 256 -20.83 -12.56 -11.47
N GLY A 257 -22.15 -12.53 -11.63
CA GLY A 257 -23.11 -12.99 -10.62
C GLY A 257 -23.12 -12.15 -9.33
N LYS A 258 -22.59 -10.92 -9.36
CA LYS A 258 -22.42 -10.03 -8.20
C LYS A 258 -23.14 -8.69 -8.38
N ALA A 259 -24.32 -8.70 -9.01
CA ALA A 259 -25.14 -7.52 -9.25
C ALA A 259 -25.77 -6.95 -7.95
N ASN A 260 -24.94 -6.35 -7.12
CA ASN A 260 -25.34 -5.67 -5.89
C ASN A 260 -24.95 -4.19 -5.95
N PHE A 261 -25.79 -3.31 -5.39
CA PHE A 261 -25.60 -1.87 -5.41
C PHE A 261 -24.23 -1.45 -4.86
N ALA A 262 -23.81 -2.01 -3.72
CA ALA A 262 -22.50 -1.71 -3.13
C ALA A 262 -21.32 -2.05 -4.05
N TYR A 263 -21.42 -3.15 -4.81
CA TYR A 263 -20.38 -3.56 -5.76
C TYR A 263 -20.28 -2.59 -6.94
N VAL A 264 -21.42 -2.15 -7.47
CA VAL A 264 -21.48 -1.20 -8.58
C VAL A 264 -20.92 0.16 -8.17
N ILE A 265 -21.34 0.70 -7.04
CA ILE A 265 -20.84 1.98 -6.50
C ILE A 265 -19.33 1.90 -6.21
N GLY A 266 -18.86 0.79 -5.62
CA GLY A 266 -17.43 0.57 -5.37
C GLY A 266 -16.60 0.50 -6.65
N THR A 267 -17.15 -0.09 -7.71
CA THR A 267 -16.50 -0.19 -9.01
C THR A 267 -16.32 1.19 -9.65
N VAL A 268 -17.39 2.00 -9.72
CA VAL A 268 -17.32 3.35 -10.29
C VAL A 268 -16.39 4.24 -9.46
N LYS A 269 -16.49 4.19 -8.13
CA LYS A 269 -15.59 4.94 -7.24
C LYS A 269 -14.11 4.60 -7.54
N ARG A 270 -13.77 3.32 -7.59
CA ARG A 270 -12.41 2.87 -7.90
C ARG A 270 -11.97 3.32 -9.29
N GLN A 271 -12.81 3.16 -10.31
CA GLN A 271 -12.48 3.58 -11.67
C GLN A 271 -12.15 5.07 -11.74
N ARG A 272 -12.91 5.92 -11.04
CA ARG A 272 -12.65 7.36 -11.02
C ARG A 272 -11.41 7.73 -10.20
N GLU A 273 -11.14 7.05 -9.08
CA GLU A 273 -9.89 7.22 -8.32
C GLU A 273 -8.66 6.82 -9.15
N GLU A 274 -8.74 5.71 -9.88
CA GLU A 274 -7.66 5.26 -10.76
C GLU A 274 -7.48 6.19 -11.97
N ALA A 275 -8.57 6.68 -12.57
CA ALA A 275 -8.52 7.68 -13.64
C ALA A 275 -7.90 8.99 -13.16
N ALA A 276 -8.19 9.42 -11.91
CA ALA A 276 -7.60 10.63 -11.33
C ALA A 276 -6.09 10.47 -11.04
N LYS A 277 -5.61 9.26 -10.74
CA LYS A 277 -4.18 8.97 -10.55
C LYS A 277 -3.41 8.88 -11.87
N LEU A 278 -4.10 8.59 -12.96
CA LEU A 278 -3.46 8.34 -14.25
C LEU A 278 -2.97 9.65 -14.85
N VAL A 279 -1.68 9.92 -14.70
CA VAL A 279 -1.00 11.03 -15.38
C VAL A 279 -0.75 10.60 -16.83
N LEU A 280 -1.71 10.93 -17.70
CA LEU A 280 -1.56 10.73 -19.14
C LEU A 280 -0.75 11.89 -19.73
N HIS A 281 0.45 11.60 -20.21
CA HIS A 281 1.20 12.55 -21.03
C HIS A 281 0.48 12.70 -22.38
N GLN A 282 0.14 13.93 -22.75
CA GLN A 282 -0.38 14.22 -24.08
C GLN A 282 0.79 14.41 -25.04
N GLY A 283 0.81 13.68 -26.15
CA GLY A 283 1.85 13.79 -27.19
C GLY A 283 3.06 12.86 -26.97
N ARG A 284 4.21 13.23 -27.54
CA ARG A 284 5.44 12.42 -27.49
C ARG A 284 5.92 12.29 -26.04
N MET A 285 6.30 11.08 -25.64
CA MET A 285 6.83 10.80 -24.30
C MET A 285 8.10 11.62 -24.03
N PRO A 286 8.18 12.36 -22.91
CA PRO A 286 9.36 13.18 -22.57
C PRO A 286 10.61 12.33 -22.46
N ASN A 287 11.73 12.82 -22.99
CA ASN A 287 13.04 12.17 -22.85
C ASN A 287 13.58 12.36 -21.42
N ARG A 288 14.44 11.45 -20.96
CA ARG A 288 15.10 11.53 -19.64
C ARG A 288 15.85 12.85 -19.43
N GLN A 289 16.48 13.38 -20.48
CA GLN A 289 17.17 14.67 -20.45
C GLN A 289 16.19 15.83 -20.18
N GLU A 290 15.04 15.83 -20.85
CA GLU A 290 14.00 16.86 -20.68
C GLU A 290 13.37 16.81 -19.29
N LEU A 291 13.19 15.60 -18.72
CA LEU A 291 12.73 15.42 -17.34
C LEU A 291 13.71 15.99 -16.32
N LEU A 292 15.02 15.78 -16.53
CA LEU A 292 16.06 16.35 -15.67
C LEU A 292 16.11 17.87 -15.77
N GLU A 293 16.03 18.41 -16.99
CA GLU A 293 16.02 19.86 -17.23
C GLU A 293 14.78 20.52 -16.62
N ALA A 294 13.60 19.91 -16.73
CA ALA A 294 12.38 20.41 -16.10
C ALA A 294 12.48 20.40 -14.56
N SER A 295 13.03 19.33 -13.98
CA SER A 295 13.27 19.23 -12.52
C SER A 295 14.27 20.28 -12.04
N ASN A 296 15.38 20.45 -12.77
CA ASN A 296 16.38 21.46 -12.44
C ASN A 296 15.81 22.87 -12.58
N LYS A 297 15.04 23.14 -13.65
CA LYS A 297 14.37 24.41 -13.87
C LYS A 297 13.40 24.75 -12.74
N ALA A 298 12.59 23.78 -12.31
CA ALA A 298 11.69 23.95 -11.17
C ALA A 298 12.45 24.22 -9.86
N ALA A 299 13.57 23.54 -9.62
CA ALA A 299 14.41 23.76 -8.43
C ALA A 299 15.12 25.14 -8.45
N THR A 300 15.46 25.65 -9.63
CA THR A 300 16.09 26.98 -9.78
C THR A 300 15.10 28.14 -9.81
N GLN A 301 13.80 27.89 -10.03
CA GLN A 301 12.78 28.93 -9.96
C GLN A 301 12.67 29.46 -8.53
N GLY A 302 13.15 30.69 -8.32
CA GLY A 302 13.15 31.36 -7.01
C GLY A 302 14.41 31.12 -6.17
N TRP A 303 15.38 30.36 -6.67
CA TRP A 303 16.68 30.26 -6.02
C TRP A 303 17.53 31.48 -6.35
N LEU A 304 17.75 32.35 -5.36
CA LEU A 304 18.73 33.43 -5.45
C LEU A 304 20.05 33.01 -4.78
N PRO A 305 21.20 33.21 -5.43
CA PRO A 305 22.51 33.04 -4.81
C PRO A 305 22.61 33.84 -3.50
N PRO A 306 23.23 33.29 -2.44
CA PRO A 306 23.46 34.00 -1.17
C PRO A 306 24.06 35.40 -1.32
N GLU A 307 24.94 35.59 -2.31
CA GLU A 307 25.64 36.84 -2.60
C GLU A 307 24.73 38.00 -3.05
N LEU A 308 23.53 37.69 -3.53
CA LEU A 308 22.56 38.67 -4.04
C LEU A 308 21.42 38.96 -3.05
N ARG A 309 21.44 38.35 -1.86
CA ARG A 309 20.39 38.53 -0.83
C ARG A 309 20.57 39.74 0.09
N GLY A 310 21.68 40.49 -0.02
CA GLY A 310 21.92 41.66 0.85
C GLY A 310 22.83 42.71 0.23
N ARG A 311 22.23 43.74 -0.38
CA ARG A 311 22.83 45.07 -0.59
C ARG A 311 21.76 46.14 -0.42
N GLU A 312 21.22 46.25 0.79
CA GLU A 312 20.42 47.41 1.19
C GLU A 312 20.74 47.71 2.66
N SER A 313 21.83 48.44 2.92
CA SER A 313 22.03 49.28 4.12
C SER A 313 23.48 49.77 4.22
N GLU A 314 23.89 50.73 3.40
CA GLU A 314 24.93 51.68 3.79
C GLU A 314 24.50 53.09 3.35
N GLU A 315 23.92 53.83 4.29
CA GLU A 315 23.71 55.28 4.16
C GLU A 315 25.04 56.03 4.32
N PRO A 316 25.33 57.08 3.54
CA PRO A 316 26.52 57.90 3.74
C PRO A 316 26.26 58.93 4.86
N ARG A 317 27.08 58.90 5.92
CA ARG A 317 27.17 59.99 6.90
C ARG A 317 27.73 61.24 6.23
N SER A 318 26.88 62.24 6.00
CA SER A 318 27.27 63.60 5.62
C SER A 318 27.88 64.33 6.83
N GLY A 319 29.16 64.70 6.74
CA GLY A 319 29.84 65.54 7.72
C GLY A 319 29.48 67.01 7.53
N GLU A 320 29.02 67.63 8.62
CA GLU A 320 28.91 69.09 8.78
C GLU A 320 30.30 69.72 8.84
N ASN A 321 30.51 70.81 8.10
CA ASN A 321 31.40 71.89 8.50
C ASN A 321 30.90 73.20 7.88
N GLN A 322 30.11 73.93 8.68
CA GLN A 322 29.83 75.34 8.45
C GLN A 322 30.98 76.16 9.06
N HIS A 323 31.59 77.06 8.29
CA HIS A 323 32.28 78.23 8.83
C HIS A 323 31.90 79.47 8.01
N ALA A 324 31.69 80.54 8.79
CA ALA A 324 30.97 81.78 8.50
C ALA A 324 31.49 82.64 7.33
N ASN A 325 30.53 83.33 6.72
CA ASN A 325 30.60 84.51 5.85
C ASN A 325 30.75 85.80 6.72
N PRO A 326 30.87 87.03 6.16
CA PRO A 326 31.20 87.45 4.79
C PRO A 326 32.47 88.30 4.64
#